data_AF-S4Y6J5-F1
#
_entry.id   AF-S4Y6J5-F1
#
_cell.length_a   1.000
_cell.length_b   1.000
_cell.length_c   1.000
_cell.angle_alpha   90.00
_cell.angle_beta   90.00
_cell.angle_gamma   90.00
#
_symmetry.space_group_name_H-M   'P 1'
#
loop_
_entity.id
_entity.type
_entity.pdbx_description
1 polymer ?
#
loop_
_entity_poly.entity_id
_entity_poly.type
_entity_poly.pdbx_seq_one_letter_code
_entity_poly.pdbx_strand_id
1 'polypeptide(L)'
;MSSWKRAALLPDHLPVSESFTDDPAALAAFIGPRERALEEGIWSLGDADLLAIVLGTGLVGTPVTIVSAALLSRFSGLEGLSRLGPHALAEHPGLGLAKALRIAASLELGRRAFERAVRPRPPVRTSASIAAWCAAQLGPLDHEQMWVISLDGRNGMRGARRVAQGGLHGCSVTAKDILRAALSDAASALVLVHNHPSGDSAPSPEDVAMTDAVAAAGEVVGVPLVDHVILAPDGHYSSLHDLGMIKPGDAPAEGGAGARPATAGAAGAGPGRAGHGQR
;
A
#
# COMPACT_ATOMS: atom_id res chain seq x y z
N MET A 1 -26.91 -51.23 -22.29
CA MET A 1 -26.23 -50.32 -23.25
C MET A 1 -26.11 -49.00 -22.52
N SER A 2 -24.94 -48.60 -22.00
CA SER A 2 -23.85 -47.91 -22.72
C SER A 2 -22.64 -47.83 -21.76
N SER A 3 -21.53 -48.52 -22.01
CA SER A 3 -20.30 -47.99 -22.64
C SER A 3 -19.75 -46.68 -22.04
N TRP A 4 -19.01 -46.77 -20.93
CA TRP A 4 -17.95 -45.81 -20.61
C TRP A 4 -16.62 -46.58 -20.56
N LYS A 5 -15.86 -46.44 -21.65
CA LYS A 5 -14.53 -47.00 -21.83
C LYS A 5 -13.54 -46.27 -20.91
N ARG A 6 -12.76 -47.07 -20.17
CA ARG A 6 -11.37 -46.84 -19.70
C ARG A 6 -10.85 -45.40 -19.86
N ALA A 7 -10.90 -44.62 -18.78
CA ALA A 7 -9.89 -43.59 -18.55
C ALA A 7 -8.59 -44.30 -18.15
N ALA A 8 -7.50 -44.02 -18.85
CA ALA A 8 -6.20 -44.60 -18.57
C ALA A 8 -5.78 -44.23 -17.14
N LEU A 9 -5.64 -45.25 -16.29
CA LEU A 9 -4.96 -45.15 -15.01
C LEU A 9 -3.53 -44.67 -15.30
N LEU A 10 -3.18 -43.47 -14.83
CA LEU A 10 -1.78 -43.07 -14.69
C LEU A 10 -1.09 -44.11 -13.80
N PRO A 11 0.13 -44.56 -14.13
CA PRO A 11 0.79 -45.61 -13.37
C PRO A 11 1.02 -45.20 -11.91
N ASP A 12 0.79 -46.12 -10.98
CA ASP A 12 0.96 -45.99 -9.51
C ASP A 12 2.42 -45.75 -9.05
N HIS A 13 3.31 -45.35 -9.95
CA HIS A 13 4.70 -45.03 -9.65
C HIS A 13 5.17 -43.92 -10.56
N LEU A 14 5.61 -42.81 -9.96
CA LEU A 14 6.43 -41.82 -10.65
C LEU A 14 7.72 -42.51 -11.13
N PRO A 15 8.22 -42.21 -12.33
CA PRO A 15 9.52 -42.72 -12.75
C PRO A 15 10.60 -42.14 -11.85
N VAL A 16 11.12 -42.97 -10.94
CA VAL A 16 12.35 -42.68 -10.20
C VAL A 16 13.51 -43.00 -11.14
N SER A 17 13.83 -42.08 -12.03
CA SER A 17 15.07 -42.18 -12.81
C SER A 17 15.55 -40.81 -13.28
N GLU A 18 16.09 -40.02 -12.35
CA GLU A 18 17.31 -39.28 -12.61
C GLU A 18 18.16 -39.41 -11.35
N SER A 19 19.34 -40.01 -11.50
CA SER A 19 20.37 -39.98 -10.49
C SER A 19 20.70 -38.51 -10.22
N PHE A 20 20.23 -37.97 -9.10
CA PHE A 20 20.79 -36.75 -8.55
C PHE A 20 22.27 -37.06 -8.27
N THR A 21 23.15 -36.57 -9.11
CA THR A 21 24.57 -36.56 -8.80
C THR A 21 24.72 -35.68 -7.57
N ASP A 22 25.17 -36.27 -6.46
CA ASP A 22 25.65 -35.57 -5.27
C ASP A 22 26.93 -34.78 -5.63
N ASP A 23 26.83 -33.81 -6.53
CA ASP A 23 27.90 -32.86 -6.78
C ASP A 23 27.81 -31.76 -5.71
N PRO A 24 28.72 -31.74 -4.72
CA PRO A 24 28.68 -30.74 -3.65
C PRO A 24 28.88 -29.31 -4.17
N ALA A 25 29.46 -29.12 -5.37
CA ALA A 25 29.60 -27.80 -5.98
C ALA A 25 28.27 -27.28 -6.56
N ALA A 26 27.45 -28.17 -7.16
CA ALA A 26 26.12 -27.83 -7.64
C ALA A 26 25.14 -27.55 -6.49
N LEU A 27 25.28 -28.26 -5.36
CA LEU A 27 24.50 -28.02 -4.15
C LEU A 27 24.88 -26.70 -3.46
N ALA A 28 26.16 -26.31 -3.51
CA ALA A 28 26.67 -25.05 -2.97
C ALA A 28 26.27 -23.82 -3.81
N ALA A 29 25.95 -24.00 -5.10
CA ALA A 29 25.51 -22.94 -6.01
C ALA A 29 23.99 -22.69 -6.00
N PHE A 30 23.20 -23.58 -5.38
CA PHE A 30 21.75 -23.43 -5.34
C PHE A 30 21.33 -22.40 -4.30
N ILE A 31 21.12 -21.16 -4.76
CA ILE A 31 20.56 -20.10 -3.91
C ILE A 31 19.07 -20.41 -3.68
N GLY A 32 18.72 -20.69 -2.42
CA GLY A 32 17.37 -21.03 -2.03
C GLY A 32 16.39 -19.85 -2.13
N PRO A 33 15.07 -20.11 -2.06
CA PRO A 33 14.06 -19.07 -2.07
C PRO A 33 14.28 -17.98 -1.00
N ARG A 34 14.73 -18.37 0.20
CA ARG A 34 14.92 -17.42 1.31
C ARG A 34 16.07 -16.47 1.03
N GLU A 35 17.17 -17.01 0.51
CA GLU A 35 18.39 -16.26 0.21
C GLU A 35 18.11 -15.26 -0.93
N ARG A 36 17.47 -15.69 -2.02
CA ARG A 36 17.01 -14.77 -3.08
C ARG A 36 16.05 -13.70 -2.58
N ALA A 37 15.12 -14.04 -1.68
CA ALA A 37 14.22 -13.04 -1.10
C ALA A 37 14.96 -11.95 -0.31
N LEU A 38 16.08 -12.29 0.34
CA LEU A 38 16.89 -11.35 1.12
C LEU A 38 17.83 -10.52 0.23
N GLU A 39 18.36 -11.10 -0.84
CA GLU A 39 19.32 -10.45 -1.73
C GLU A 39 18.65 -9.59 -2.82
N GLU A 40 17.61 -10.12 -3.45
CA GLU A 40 16.94 -9.50 -4.61
C GLU A 40 15.57 -8.90 -4.25
N GLY A 41 15.06 -9.22 -3.06
CA GLY A 41 13.77 -8.81 -2.54
C GLY A 41 12.66 -9.84 -2.76
N ILE A 42 11.69 -9.89 -1.84
CA ILE A 42 10.59 -10.87 -1.88
C ILE A 42 9.73 -10.81 -3.14
N TRP A 43 9.71 -9.66 -3.82
CA TRP A 43 8.97 -9.43 -5.08
C TRP A 43 9.60 -10.12 -6.29
N SER A 44 10.85 -10.58 -6.23
CA SER A 44 11.49 -11.29 -7.34
C SER A 44 11.06 -12.76 -7.45
N LEU A 45 10.43 -13.30 -6.40
CA LEU A 45 10.06 -14.70 -6.31
C LEU A 45 8.74 -15.03 -7.01
N GLY A 46 8.68 -16.21 -7.63
CA GLY A 46 7.43 -16.80 -8.10
C GLY A 46 6.63 -17.47 -6.98
N ASP A 47 5.38 -17.83 -7.27
CA ASP A 47 4.44 -18.43 -6.30
C ASP A 47 4.99 -19.68 -5.60
N ALA A 48 5.70 -20.55 -6.32
CA ALA A 48 6.27 -21.78 -5.76
C ALA A 48 7.34 -21.49 -4.70
N ASP A 49 8.14 -20.45 -4.92
CA ASP A 49 9.21 -20.03 -4.02
C ASP A 49 8.64 -19.33 -2.79
N LEU A 50 7.64 -18.46 -2.97
CA LEU A 50 6.89 -17.86 -1.86
C LEU A 50 6.22 -18.94 -0.99
N LEU A 51 5.57 -19.91 -1.62
CA LEU A 51 4.96 -21.04 -0.92
C LEU A 51 6.02 -21.90 -0.22
N ALA A 52 7.20 -22.06 -0.80
CA ALA A 52 8.30 -22.79 -0.18
C ALA A 52 8.81 -22.09 1.10
N ILE A 53 8.88 -20.76 1.09
CA ILE A 53 9.20 -19.97 2.30
C ILE A 53 8.11 -20.15 3.35
N VAL A 54 6.83 -20.06 2.97
CA VAL A 54 5.68 -20.25 3.88
C VAL A 54 5.71 -21.64 4.52
N LEU A 55 6.01 -22.69 3.76
CA LEU A 55 6.11 -24.06 4.26
C LEU A 55 7.34 -24.28 5.15
N GLY A 56 8.44 -23.60 4.85
CA GLY A 56 9.69 -23.63 5.59
C GLY A 56 10.52 -24.89 5.33
N THR A 57 9.92 -26.08 5.37
CA THR A 57 10.60 -27.37 5.15
C THR A 57 9.81 -28.30 4.24
N GLY A 58 10.54 -29.18 3.54
CA GLY A 58 9.99 -30.17 2.62
C GLY A 58 9.41 -31.38 3.33
N LEU A 59 9.16 -32.44 2.57
CA LEU A 59 8.83 -33.76 3.11
C LEU A 59 10.10 -34.58 3.27
N VAL A 60 10.02 -35.71 3.97
CA VAL A 60 11.12 -36.67 4.02
C VAL A 60 11.45 -37.10 2.59
N GLY A 61 12.67 -36.82 2.13
CA GLY A 61 13.12 -37.14 0.77
C GLY A 61 12.57 -36.23 -0.33
N THR A 62 11.86 -35.14 -0.03
CA THR A 62 11.35 -34.21 -1.06
C THR A 62 11.59 -32.76 -0.65
N PRO A 63 12.42 -32.01 -1.40
CA PRO A 63 12.69 -30.59 -1.12
C PRO A 63 11.41 -29.75 -1.13
N VAL A 64 11.39 -28.70 -0.29
CA VAL A 64 10.20 -27.84 -0.13
C VAL A 64 9.77 -27.15 -1.44
N THR A 65 10.72 -26.82 -2.31
CA THR A 65 10.47 -26.22 -3.63
C THR A 65 9.65 -27.15 -4.53
N ILE A 66 9.94 -28.45 -4.51
CA ILE A 66 9.19 -29.47 -5.26
C ILE A 66 7.80 -29.66 -4.67
N VAL A 67 7.69 -29.70 -3.34
CA VAL A 67 6.38 -29.78 -2.64
C VAL A 67 5.50 -28.60 -3.02
N SER A 68 6.03 -27.38 -3.00
CA SER A 68 5.31 -26.16 -3.37
C SER A 68 4.83 -26.18 -4.82
N ALA A 69 5.70 -26.54 -5.77
CA ALA A 69 5.34 -26.63 -7.17
C ALA A 69 4.24 -27.69 -7.42
N ALA A 70 4.34 -28.84 -6.76
CA ALA A 70 3.34 -29.91 -6.85
C ALA A 70 1.97 -29.48 -6.29
N LEU A 71 1.95 -28.76 -5.16
CA LEU A 71 0.71 -28.22 -4.59
C LEU A 71 0.04 -27.21 -5.53
N LEU A 72 0.81 -26.26 -6.06
CA LEU A 72 0.29 -25.27 -7.01
C LEU A 72 -0.25 -25.95 -8.28
N SER A 73 0.47 -26.92 -8.83
CA SER A 73 0.01 -27.68 -10.00
C SER A 73 -1.30 -28.44 -9.71
N ARG A 74 -1.35 -29.16 -8.59
CA ARG A 74 -2.52 -29.95 -8.19
C ARG A 74 -3.77 -29.10 -7.96
N PHE A 75 -3.61 -27.93 -7.37
CA PHE A 75 -4.72 -27.08 -6.94
C PHE A 75 -4.91 -25.84 -7.83
N SER A 76 -4.43 -25.87 -9.07
CA SER A 76 -4.64 -24.77 -10.05
C SER A 76 -4.14 -23.40 -9.55
N GLY A 77 -2.94 -23.39 -8.96
CA GLY A 77 -2.25 -22.20 -8.46
C GLY A 77 -2.78 -21.68 -7.12
N LEU A 78 -2.44 -20.42 -6.83
CA LEU A 78 -2.86 -19.74 -5.59
C LEU A 78 -4.39 -19.62 -5.47
N GLU A 79 -5.07 -19.44 -6.61
CA GLU A 79 -6.51 -19.29 -6.64
C GLU A 79 -7.23 -20.52 -6.10
N GLY A 80 -6.88 -21.72 -6.58
CA GLY A 80 -7.50 -22.94 -6.06
C GLY A 80 -7.03 -23.31 -4.66
N LEU A 81 -5.78 -23.02 -4.29
CA LEU A 81 -5.33 -23.16 -2.89
C LEU A 81 -6.15 -22.28 -1.93
N SER A 82 -6.48 -21.05 -2.33
CA SER A 82 -7.21 -20.09 -1.47
C SER A 82 -8.65 -20.52 -1.17
N ARG A 83 -9.22 -21.43 -1.96
CA ARG A 83 -10.56 -21.99 -1.74
C ARG A 83 -10.57 -23.14 -0.74
N LEU A 84 -9.42 -23.69 -0.39
CA LEU A 84 -9.32 -24.85 0.48
C LEU A 84 -9.18 -24.45 1.95
N GLY A 85 -9.90 -25.17 2.81
CA GLY A 85 -9.68 -25.10 4.26
C GLY A 85 -8.42 -25.89 4.69
N PRO A 86 -7.90 -25.64 5.90
CA PRO A 86 -6.70 -26.31 6.41
C PRO A 86 -6.86 -27.83 6.49
N HIS A 87 -8.06 -28.36 6.74
CA HIS A 87 -8.30 -29.81 6.76
C HIS A 87 -8.16 -30.44 5.36
N ALA A 88 -8.76 -29.83 4.33
CA ALA A 88 -8.66 -30.33 2.96
C ALA A 88 -7.22 -30.26 2.42
N LEU A 89 -6.46 -29.22 2.81
CA LEU A 89 -5.03 -29.15 2.50
C LEU A 89 -4.24 -30.26 3.21
N ALA A 90 -4.56 -30.55 4.48
CA ALA A 90 -3.87 -31.55 5.28
C ALA A 90 -4.08 -32.99 4.78
N GLU A 91 -5.09 -33.25 3.95
CA GLU A 91 -5.27 -34.52 3.24
C GLU A 91 -4.15 -34.79 2.22
N HIS A 92 -3.39 -33.76 1.81
CA HIS A 92 -2.22 -33.96 0.97
C HIS A 92 -1.12 -34.72 1.75
N PRO A 93 -0.64 -35.86 1.24
CA PRO A 93 0.35 -36.67 1.94
C PRO A 93 1.58 -35.86 2.38
N GLY A 94 1.93 -35.99 3.65
CA GLY A 94 3.11 -35.35 4.25
C GLY A 94 2.95 -33.87 4.60
N LEU A 95 1.88 -33.18 4.18
CA LEU A 95 1.68 -31.77 4.54
C LEU A 95 1.34 -31.62 6.03
N GLY A 96 0.39 -32.41 6.51
CA GLY A 96 -0.10 -32.35 7.88
C GLY A 96 -0.79 -31.02 8.23
N LEU A 97 -1.43 -30.98 9.40
CA LEU A 97 -2.28 -29.83 9.77
C LEU A 97 -1.49 -28.54 9.98
N ALA A 98 -0.27 -28.62 10.52
CA ALA A 98 0.55 -27.44 10.82
C ALA A 98 0.96 -26.67 9.55
N LYS A 99 1.45 -27.37 8.51
CA LYS A 99 1.82 -26.72 7.24
C LYS A 99 0.60 -26.26 6.46
N ALA A 100 -0.49 -27.04 6.48
CA ALA A 100 -1.76 -26.64 5.90
C ALA A 100 -2.31 -25.34 6.52
N LEU A 101 -2.23 -25.20 7.84
CA LEU A 101 -2.65 -23.97 8.54
C LEU A 101 -1.78 -22.77 8.16
N ARG A 102 -0.47 -22.95 7.99
CA ARG A 102 0.44 -21.88 7.52
C ARG A 102 0.03 -21.36 6.13
N ILE A 103 -0.30 -22.26 5.21
CA ILE A 103 -0.78 -21.89 3.87
C ILE A 103 -2.10 -21.11 3.99
N ALA A 104 -3.10 -21.70 4.65
CA ALA A 104 -4.41 -21.09 4.78
C ALA A 104 -4.33 -19.70 5.44
N ALA A 105 -3.53 -19.56 6.49
CA ALA A 105 -3.31 -18.27 7.16
C ALA A 105 -2.63 -17.25 6.25
N SER A 106 -1.61 -17.64 5.47
CA SER A 106 -0.92 -16.74 4.56
C SER A 106 -1.84 -16.18 3.46
N LEU A 107 -2.71 -17.04 2.88
CA LEU A 107 -3.67 -16.64 1.86
C LEU A 107 -4.77 -15.75 2.43
N GLU A 108 -5.27 -16.06 3.63
CA GLU A 108 -6.26 -15.24 4.33
C GLU A 108 -5.71 -13.85 4.70
N LEU A 109 -4.44 -13.78 5.11
CA LEU A 109 -3.76 -12.50 5.35
C LEU A 109 -3.66 -11.68 4.06
N GLY A 110 -3.29 -12.31 2.94
CA GLY A 110 -3.27 -11.68 1.63
C GLY A 110 -4.64 -11.14 1.21
N ARG A 111 -5.71 -11.94 1.39
CA ARG A 111 -7.09 -11.54 1.11
C ARG A 111 -7.51 -10.34 1.94
N ARG A 112 -7.29 -10.36 3.26
CA ARG A 112 -7.63 -9.23 4.16
C ARG A 112 -6.84 -7.97 3.83
N ALA A 113 -5.56 -8.11 3.48
CA ALA A 113 -4.73 -6.99 3.08
C ALA A 113 -5.27 -6.33 1.80
N PHE A 114 -5.61 -7.14 0.80
CA PHE A 114 -6.21 -6.67 -0.45
C PHE A 114 -7.58 -6.02 -0.23
N GLU A 115 -8.48 -6.65 0.53
CA GLU A 115 -9.79 -6.09 0.84
C GLU A 115 -9.69 -4.73 1.54
N ARG A 116 -8.75 -4.58 2.47
CA ARG A 116 -8.49 -3.30 3.14
C ARG A 116 -7.88 -2.26 2.20
N ALA A 117 -7.08 -2.68 1.23
CA ALA A 117 -6.45 -1.80 0.25
C ALA A 117 -7.46 -1.29 -0.80
N VAL A 118 -8.42 -2.12 -1.21
CA VAL A 118 -9.41 -1.79 -2.24
C VAL A 118 -10.68 -1.19 -1.66
N ARG A 119 -10.97 -1.37 -0.36
CA ARG A 119 -12.11 -0.74 0.30
C ARG A 119 -12.04 0.78 0.10
N PRO A 120 -13.06 1.40 -0.52
CA PRO A 120 -13.10 2.84 -0.66
C PRO A 120 -13.02 3.47 0.71
N ARG A 121 -11.98 4.26 0.94
CA ARG A 121 -11.94 5.14 2.09
C ARG A 121 -12.73 6.38 1.69
N PRO A 122 -13.81 6.72 2.40
CA PRO A 122 -14.54 7.94 2.07
C PRO A 122 -13.54 9.11 2.11
N PRO A 123 -13.47 9.91 1.04
CA PRO A 123 -12.52 11.01 0.99
C PRO A 123 -12.89 12.00 2.09
N VAL A 124 -11.87 12.46 2.79
CA VAL A 124 -11.97 13.54 3.75
C VAL A 124 -12.04 14.83 2.95
N ARG A 125 -13.22 15.45 2.88
CA ARG A 125 -13.49 16.59 1.97
C ARG A 125 -13.84 17.87 2.69
N THR A 126 -14.18 17.78 3.97
CA THR A 126 -14.59 18.93 4.78
C THR A 126 -14.03 18.82 6.18
N SER A 127 -13.76 19.97 6.81
CA SER A 127 -13.43 20.07 8.23
C SER A 127 -14.44 19.33 9.10
N ALA A 128 -15.73 19.43 8.78
CA ALA A 128 -16.81 18.69 9.46
C ALA A 128 -16.63 17.17 9.40
N SER A 129 -16.18 16.62 8.26
CA SER A 129 -15.92 15.18 8.13
C SER A 129 -14.73 14.72 8.97
N ILE A 130 -13.69 15.56 9.08
CA ILE A 130 -12.53 15.33 9.96
C ILE A 130 -12.99 15.34 11.41
N ALA A 131 -13.67 16.41 11.81
CA ALA A 131 -14.16 16.61 13.16
C ALA A 131 -15.06 15.47 13.60
N ALA A 132 -16.03 15.06 12.77
CA ALA A 132 -16.94 13.95 13.08
C ALA A 132 -16.19 12.62 13.28
N TRP A 133 -15.16 12.35 12.47
CA TRP A 133 -14.36 11.14 12.60
C TRP A 133 -13.52 11.14 13.90
N CYS A 134 -12.95 12.29 14.25
CA CYS A 134 -12.10 12.46 15.43
C CYS A 134 -12.89 12.61 16.75
N ALA A 135 -14.10 13.19 16.73
CA ALA A 135 -14.87 13.52 17.92
C ALA A 135 -15.12 12.29 18.81
N ALA A 136 -15.42 11.14 18.22
CA ALA A 136 -15.64 9.89 18.96
C ALA A 136 -14.38 9.39 19.70
N GLN A 137 -13.19 9.78 19.25
CA GLN A 137 -11.90 9.31 19.76
C GLN A 137 -11.28 10.32 20.73
N LEU A 138 -11.42 11.62 20.43
CA LEU A 138 -10.73 12.71 21.15
C LEU A 138 -11.65 13.50 22.09
N GLY A 139 -12.95 13.60 21.78
CA GLY A 139 -13.90 14.40 22.57
C GLY A 139 -14.00 13.96 24.04
N PRO A 140 -14.04 12.66 24.37
CA PRO A 140 -14.14 12.20 25.76
C PRO A 140 -12.86 12.36 26.60
N LEU A 141 -11.74 12.80 26.01
CA LEU A 141 -10.46 12.85 26.70
C LEU A 141 -10.36 14.08 27.62
N ASP A 142 -9.90 13.86 28.84
CA ASP A 142 -9.63 14.87 29.86
C ASP A 142 -8.25 15.55 29.72
N HIS A 143 -7.51 15.18 28.67
CA HIS A 143 -6.20 15.69 28.34
C HIS A 143 -6.09 15.92 26.84
N GLU A 144 -5.22 16.84 26.44
CA GLU A 144 -4.97 17.15 25.03
C GLU A 144 -4.25 15.99 24.34
N GLN A 145 -4.59 15.73 23.09
CA GLN A 145 -3.83 14.86 22.21
C GLN A 145 -3.71 15.51 20.85
N MET A 146 -2.51 15.45 20.26
CA MET A 146 -2.30 15.86 18.88
C MET A 146 -2.14 14.63 17.98
N TRP A 147 -2.85 14.67 16.86
CA TRP A 147 -2.91 13.62 15.87
C TRP A 147 -2.57 14.17 14.49
N VAL A 148 -1.93 13.31 13.70
CA VAL A 148 -1.69 13.51 12.27
C VAL A 148 -2.56 12.53 11.50
N ILE A 149 -3.39 13.06 10.62
CA ILE A 149 -4.15 12.29 9.64
C ILE A 149 -3.42 12.36 8.31
N SER A 150 -2.93 11.21 7.85
CA SER A 150 -2.20 11.06 6.60
C SER A 150 -3.18 10.82 5.45
N LEU A 151 -3.13 11.62 4.39
CA LEU A 151 -4.03 11.52 3.23
C LEU A 151 -3.31 10.94 2.00
N ASP A 152 -4.03 10.27 1.11
CA ASP A 152 -3.58 9.93 -0.24
C ASP A 152 -3.93 11.06 -1.24
N GLY A 153 -3.46 10.94 -2.49
CA GLY A 153 -3.70 11.95 -3.55
C GLY A 153 -5.16 12.10 -3.99
N ARG A 154 -6.10 11.34 -3.41
CA ARG A 154 -7.56 11.51 -3.59
C ARG A 154 -8.25 11.96 -2.30
N ASN A 155 -7.48 12.47 -1.34
CA ASN A 155 -7.91 12.85 0.01
C ASN A 155 -8.50 11.68 0.82
N GLY A 156 -8.13 10.43 0.51
CA GLY A 156 -8.46 9.26 1.30
C GLY A 156 -7.55 9.14 2.52
N MET A 157 -8.11 8.88 3.70
CA MET A 157 -7.33 8.71 4.94
C MET A 157 -6.46 7.44 4.90
N ARG A 158 -5.15 7.56 4.75
CA ARG A 158 -4.20 6.43 4.79
C ARG A 158 -3.93 5.93 6.20
N GLY A 159 -3.90 6.86 7.16
CA GLY A 159 -3.58 6.57 8.55
C GLY A 159 -3.91 7.74 9.46
N ALA A 160 -3.99 7.46 10.75
CA ALA A 160 -4.13 8.46 11.80
C ALA A 160 -3.21 8.07 12.96
N ARG A 161 -2.30 8.96 13.35
CA ARG A 161 -1.29 8.70 14.37
C ARG A 161 -1.29 9.80 15.42
N ARG A 162 -1.38 9.41 16.69
CA ARG A 162 -1.09 10.32 17.80
C ARG A 162 0.40 10.65 17.82
N VAL A 163 0.73 11.94 17.78
CA VAL A 163 2.11 12.45 17.82
C VAL A 163 2.43 13.17 19.12
N ALA A 164 1.42 13.61 19.87
CA ALA A 164 1.59 14.18 21.20
C ALA A 164 0.42 13.82 22.13
N GLN A 165 0.70 13.81 23.42
CA GLN A 165 -0.30 13.73 24.48
C GLN A 165 0.09 14.72 25.57
N GLY A 166 -0.84 15.61 25.93
CA GLY A 166 -0.72 16.57 27.01
C GLY A 166 -0.69 15.90 28.39
N GLY A 167 0.02 16.54 29.32
CA GLY A 167 0.23 16.13 30.71
C GLY A 167 0.98 17.21 31.50
N LEU A 168 1.22 17.01 32.80
CA LEU A 168 1.73 18.02 33.76
C LEU A 168 3.06 18.71 33.39
N HIS A 169 3.81 18.19 32.41
CA HIS A 169 5.15 18.67 32.06
C HIS A 169 5.29 19.16 30.61
N GLY A 170 4.21 19.19 29.84
CA GLY A 170 4.22 19.61 28.44
C GLY A 170 4.94 18.61 27.53
N CYS A 171 4.27 18.12 26.49
CA CYS A 171 4.92 17.38 25.43
C CYS A 171 5.18 18.37 24.29
N SER A 172 6.43 18.76 24.06
CA SER A 172 6.77 19.64 22.93
C SER A 172 6.80 18.81 21.65
N VAL A 173 5.75 18.94 20.84
CA VAL A 173 5.72 18.38 19.48
C VAL A 173 6.27 19.40 18.50
N THR A 174 7.08 18.93 17.55
CA THR A 174 7.65 19.79 16.51
C THR A 174 7.18 19.37 15.13
N ALA A 175 7.33 20.26 14.14
CA ALA A 175 7.03 19.93 12.74
C ALA A 175 7.76 18.67 12.25
N LYS A 176 8.98 18.40 12.75
CA LYS A 176 9.75 17.17 12.44
C LYS A 176 9.01 15.91 12.88
N ASP A 177 8.36 15.93 14.04
CA ASP A 177 7.67 14.76 14.59
C ASP A 177 6.38 14.48 13.84
N ILE A 178 5.65 15.55 13.50
CA ILE A 178 4.45 15.52 12.65
C ILE A 178 4.78 14.98 11.26
N LEU A 179 5.79 15.55 10.59
CA LEU A 179 6.16 15.14 9.23
C LEU A 179 6.74 13.73 9.19
N ARG A 180 7.46 13.29 10.23
CA ARG A 180 7.92 11.89 10.33
C ARG A 180 6.75 10.92 10.28
N ALA A 181 5.66 11.22 11.00
CA ALA A 181 4.45 10.39 11.00
C ALA A 181 3.80 10.35 9.60
N ALA A 182 3.62 11.52 8.98
CA ALA A 182 3.03 11.62 7.64
C ALA A 182 3.86 10.90 6.56
N LEU A 183 5.19 11.10 6.56
CA LEU A 183 6.11 10.45 5.62
C LEU A 183 6.16 8.93 5.80
N SER A 184 6.10 8.44 7.06
CA SER A 184 6.06 7.00 7.35
C SER A 184 4.79 6.33 6.82
N ASP A 185 3.69 7.09 6.70
CA ASP A 185 2.44 6.63 6.08
C ASP A 185 2.43 6.80 4.56
N ALA A 186 3.50 7.36 3.98
CA ALA A 186 3.59 7.83 2.59
C ALA A 186 2.43 8.75 2.21
N ALA A 187 2.11 9.72 3.09
CA ALA A 187 1.08 10.72 2.86
C ALA A 187 1.39 11.58 1.62
N SER A 188 0.36 11.89 0.83
CA SER A 188 0.41 12.91 -0.21
C SER A 188 0.08 14.30 0.34
N ALA A 189 -0.65 14.36 1.45
CA ALA A 189 -0.95 15.57 2.21
C ALA A 189 -1.33 15.17 3.64
N LEU A 190 -1.36 16.10 4.59
CA LEU A 190 -1.69 15.79 5.98
C LEU A 190 -2.71 16.77 6.56
N VAL A 191 -3.43 16.32 7.59
CA VAL A 191 -4.30 17.15 8.43
C VAL A 191 -3.83 16.99 9.87
N LEU A 192 -3.73 18.11 10.59
CA LEU A 192 -3.53 18.11 12.03
C LEU A 192 -4.86 18.12 12.75
N VAL A 193 -4.94 17.40 13.87
CA VAL A 193 -6.09 17.45 14.76
C VAL A 193 -5.62 17.44 16.21
N HIS A 194 -6.17 18.30 17.05
CA HIS A 194 -6.09 18.13 18.50
C HIS A 194 -7.38 18.51 19.21
N ASN A 195 -7.53 18.08 20.45
CA ASN A 195 -8.65 18.47 21.31
C ASN A 195 -8.21 19.47 22.36
N HIS A 196 -9.13 20.37 22.73
CA HIS A 196 -9.05 21.23 23.91
C HIS A 196 -10.07 20.74 24.96
N PRO A 197 -9.63 20.02 26.01
CA PRO A 197 -10.51 19.57 27.08
C PRO A 197 -11.23 20.71 27.82
N SER A 198 -10.72 21.94 27.72
CA SER A 198 -11.33 23.16 28.28
C SER A 198 -12.71 23.47 27.70
N GLY A 199 -13.02 22.95 26.51
CA GLY A 199 -14.27 23.20 25.79
C GLY A 199 -14.23 24.35 24.79
N ASP A 200 -13.18 25.17 24.81
CA ASP A 200 -12.99 26.21 23.79
C ASP A 200 -12.17 25.67 22.62
N SER A 201 -12.77 25.59 21.43
CA SER A 201 -12.09 25.12 20.22
C SER A 201 -11.33 26.22 19.47
N ALA A 202 -11.30 27.47 19.98
CA ALA A 202 -10.53 28.53 19.35
C ALA A 202 -9.02 28.24 19.36
N PRO A 203 -8.30 28.54 18.26
CA PRO A 203 -6.85 28.33 18.20
C PRO A 203 -6.11 29.28 19.13
N SER A 204 -5.20 28.72 19.92
CA SER A 204 -4.23 29.50 20.69
C SER A 204 -3.12 30.08 19.78
N PRO A 205 -2.36 31.09 20.23
CA PRO A 205 -1.18 31.56 19.52
C PRO A 205 -0.16 30.44 19.24
N GLU A 206 -0.01 29.50 20.17
CA GLU A 206 0.85 28.32 20.04
C GLU A 206 0.36 27.37 18.94
N ASP A 207 -0.96 27.16 18.83
CA ASP A 207 -1.55 26.36 17.75
C ASP A 207 -1.26 26.97 16.39
N VAL A 208 -1.46 28.30 16.26
CA VAL A 208 -1.19 29.03 15.01
C VAL A 208 0.29 28.92 14.64
N ALA A 209 1.20 29.17 15.59
CA ALA A 209 2.64 29.09 15.35
C ALA A 209 3.09 27.68 14.92
N MET A 210 2.54 26.63 15.53
CA MET A 210 2.80 25.25 15.13
C MET A 210 2.23 24.93 13.75
N THR A 211 1.02 25.41 13.45
CA THR A 211 0.38 25.26 12.14
C THR A 211 1.24 25.85 11.05
N ASP A 212 1.72 27.08 11.24
CA ASP A 212 2.57 27.77 10.28
C ASP A 212 3.90 27.03 10.05
N ALA A 213 4.52 26.55 11.14
CA ALA A 213 5.77 25.79 11.07
C ALA A 213 5.59 24.47 10.31
N VAL A 214 4.48 23.77 10.55
CA VAL A 214 4.15 22.50 9.87
C VAL A 214 3.79 22.75 8.41
N ALA A 215 2.99 23.77 8.11
CA ALA A 215 2.63 24.13 6.74
C ALA A 215 3.91 24.43 5.92
N ALA A 216 4.76 25.32 6.42
CA ALA A 216 6.01 25.67 5.74
C ALA A 216 6.93 24.46 5.51
N ALA A 217 7.08 23.60 6.52
CA ALA A 217 7.92 22.41 6.39
C ALA A 217 7.29 21.34 5.48
N GLY A 218 5.97 21.20 5.50
CA GLY A 218 5.19 20.29 4.66
C GLY A 218 5.32 20.63 3.17
N GLU A 219 5.24 21.91 2.81
CA GLU A 219 5.47 22.38 1.44
C GLU A 219 6.86 21.98 0.93
N VAL A 220 7.90 22.16 1.75
CA VAL A 220 9.30 21.84 1.37
C VAL A 220 9.49 20.35 1.06
N VAL A 221 8.81 19.46 1.79
CA VAL A 221 8.95 18.00 1.59
C VAL A 221 7.90 17.41 0.65
N GLY A 222 7.01 18.23 0.09
CA GLY A 222 5.94 17.78 -0.81
C GLY A 222 4.80 17.04 -0.10
N VAL A 223 4.56 17.34 1.19
CA VAL A 223 3.42 16.83 1.97
C VAL A 223 2.72 18.04 2.63
N PRO A 224 1.89 18.79 1.87
CA PRO A 224 1.27 20.01 2.35
C PRO A 224 0.29 19.75 3.50
N LEU A 225 0.18 20.73 4.40
CA LEU A 225 -0.85 20.76 5.46
C LEU A 225 -2.16 21.25 4.86
N VAL A 226 -3.16 20.38 4.79
CA VAL A 226 -4.49 20.70 4.23
C VAL A 226 -5.32 21.49 5.23
N ASP A 227 -5.33 21.06 6.48
CA ASP A 227 -6.11 21.69 7.54
C ASP A 227 -5.52 21.38 8.92
N HIS A 228 -5.87 22.19 9.90
CA HIS A 228 -5.68 21.95 11.31
C HIS A 228 -7.02 22.12 12.03
N VAL A 229 -7.54 21.03 12.61
CA VAL A 229 -8.85 20.99 13.26
C VAL A 229 -8.69 20.88 14.78
N ILE A 230 -9.34 21.78 15.51
CA ILE A 230 -9.34 21.80 16.97
C ILE A 230 -10.72 21.40 17.47
N LEU A 231 -10.80 20.43 18.38
CA LEU A 231 -12.05 19.83 18.86
C LEU A 231 -12.34 20.16 20.32
N ALA A 232 -13.59 20.52 20.59
CA ALA A 232 -14.14 20.60 21.94
C ALA A 232 -14.91 19.30 22.31
N PRO A 233 -15.06 18.99 23.61
CA PRO A 233 -15.76 17.78 24.07
C PRO A 233 -17.25 17.71 23.69
N ASP A 234 -17.91 18.85 23.51
CA ASP A 234 -19.32 18.95 23.13
C ASP A 234 -19.58 18.81 21.62
N GLY A 235 -18.51 18.58 20.84
CA GLY A 235 -18.57 18.41 19.40
C GLY A 235 -18.41 19.71 18.60
N HIS A 236 -18.28 20.87 19.26
CA HIS A 236 -17.82 22.09 18.58
C HIS A 236 -16.38 21.93 18.09
N TYR A 237 -16.06 22.60 17.00
CA TYR A 237 -14.72 22.56 16.43
C TYR A 237 -14.39 23.86 15.69
N SER A 238 -13.10 24.12 15.55
CA SER A 238 -12.56 25.15 14.65
C SER A 238 -11.64 24.51 13.63
N SER A 239 -11.65 25.03 12.41
CA SER A 239 -10.72 24.66 11.34
C SER A 239 -9.91 25.88 10.96
N LEU A 240 -8.59 25.77 11.04
CA LEU A 240 -7.70 26.88 10.69
C LEU A 240 -7.73 27.16 9.18
N HIS A 241 -8.03 26.16 8.35
CA HIS A 241 -8.30 26.38 6.93
C HIS A 241 -9.57 27.21 6.72
N ASP A 242 -10.68 26.84 7.37
CA ASP A 242 -11.96 27.54 7.22
C ASP A 242 -11.91 28.98 7.80
N LEU A 243 -11.06 29.19 8.80
CA LEU A 243 -10.75 30.51 9.36
C LEU A 243 -9.79 31.35 8.48
N GLY A 244 -9.28 30.79 7.37
CA GLY A 244 -8.37 31.48 6.45
C GLY A 244 -6.94 31.64 6.98
N MET A 245 -6.55 30.85 7.98
CA MET A 245 -5.23 30.89 8.62
C MET A 245 -4.21 30.00 7.91
N ILE A 246 -4.65 28.99 7.15
CA ILE A 246 -3.79 28.17 6.30
C ILE A 246 -3.92 28.68 4.86
N LYS A 247 -2.79 29.05 4.25
CA LYS A 247 -2.77 29.40 2.83
C LYS A 247 -2.80 28.12 2.00
N PRO A 248 -3.58 28.05 0.91
CA PRO A 248 -3.48 26.93 -0.02
C PRO A 248 -2.02 26.80 -0.47
N GLY A 249 -1.42 25.63 -0.28
CA GLY A 249 -0.20 25.28 -0.99
C GLY A 249 -0.47 25.41 -2.48
N ASP A 250 0.44 26.04 -3.22
CA ASP A 250 0.38 26.05 -4.68
C ASP A 250 0.41 24.59 -5.14
N ALA A 251 -0.77 24.03 -5.45
CA ALA A 251 -0.84 22.72 -6.07
C ALA A 251 0.10 22.75 -7.29
N PRO A 252 0.97 21.74 -7.49
CA PRO A 252 1.83 21.72 -8.66
C PRO A 252 0.92 21.86 -9.87
N ALA A 253 1.09 22.97 -10.61
CA ALA A 253 0.28 23.30 -11.75
C ALA A 253 0.12 22.04 -12.60
N GLU A 254 -1.12 21.55 -12.69
CA GLU A 254 -1.44 20.45 -13.59
C GLU A 254 -0.82 20.81 -14.95
N GLY A 255 0.11 19.97 -15.40
CA GLY A 255 0.92 20.23 -16.57
C GLY A 255 0.02 20.70 -17.69
N GLY A 256 0.20 21.98 -18.07
CA GLY A 256 -0.48 22.57 -19.19
C GLY A 256 -0.31 21.62 -20.36
N ALA A 257 -1.43 21.03 -20.79
CA ALA A 257 -1.48 20.23 -22.00
C ALA A 257 -0.83 21.06 -23.09
N GLY A 258 0.38 20.65 -23.49
CA GLY A 258 1.13 21.29 -24.53
C GLY A 258 0.27 21.31 -25.78
N ALA A 259 -0.32 22.47 -26.07
CA ALA A 259 -0.81 22.79 -27.39
C ALA A 259 0.41 22.67 -28.31
N ARG A 260 0.52 21.52 -28.98
CA ARG A 260 1.49 21.30 -30.05
C ARG A 260 1.28 22.43 -31.08
N PRO A 261 2.32 23.20 -31.44
CA PRO A 261 2.19 24.11 -32.55
C PRO A 261 1.91 23.28 -33.81
N ALA A 262 0.85 23.64 -34.53
CA ALA A 262 0.54 23.09 -35.82
C ALA A 262 1.76 23.26 -36.74
N THR A 263 2.35 22.15 -37.15
CA THR A 263 3.38 22.15 -38.19
C THR A 263 2.71 22.61 -39.49
N ALA A 264 3.00 23.85 -39.90
CA ALA A 264 2.67 24.34 -41.23
C ALA A 264 3.40 23.45 -42.25
N GLY A 265 2.64 22.55 -42.88
CA GLY A 265 3.11 21.76 -44.01
C GLY A 265 3.40 22.67 -45.19
N ALA A 266 4.68 22.95 -45.42
CA ALA A 266 5.16 23.41 -46.71
C ALA A 266 5.15 22.22 -47.67
N ALA A 267 4.22 22.22 -48.62
CA ALA A 267 4.22 21.31 -49.76
C ALA A 267 3.83 22.06 -51.04
N GLY A 268 4.86 22.44 -51.80
CA GLY A 268 4.92 22.27 -53.26
C GLY A 268 3.90 23.00 -54.13
N ALA A 269 4.14 24.29 -54.40
CA ALA A 269 3.70 24.90 -55.65
C ALA A 269 4.74 24.60 -56.74
N GLY A 270 4.33 23.83 -57.76
CA GLY A 270 5.17 23.44 -58.89
C GLY A 270 5.57 24.62 -59.79
N PRO A 271 6.65 24.47 -60.57
CA PRO A 271 7.22 25.58 -61.34
C PRO A 271 6.39 25.91 -62.57
N GLY A 272 5.96 27.17 -62.65
CA GLY A 272 5.39 27.76 -63.85
C GLY A 272 6.43 27.86 -64.97
N ARG A 273 6.11 27.25 -66.12
CA ARG A 273 6.77 27.53 -67.40
C ARG A 273 6.33 28.91 -67.88
N ALA A 274 7.25 29.87 -67.92
CA ALA A 274 7.12 31.10 -68.69
C ALA A 274 8.12 31.06 -69.85
N GLY A 275 7.62 31.37 -71.05
CA GLY A 275 8.30 31.21 -72.31
C GLY A 275 9.49 32.14 -72.52
N HIS A 276 10.46 31.65 -73.27
CA HIS A 276 11.35 32.47 -74.07
C HIS A 276 10.63 32.85 -75.37
N GLY A 277 10.43 34.15 -75.59
CA GLY A 277 10.28 34.70 -76.92
C GLY A 277 11.66 35.16 -77.41
N GLN A 278 11.97 34.89 -78.68
CA GLN A 278 12.05 35.91 -79.73
C GLN A 278 12.87 35.40 -80.93
N ARG A 279 12.27 35.60 -82.12
CA ARG A 279 12.89 35.74 -83.45
C ARG A 279 13.45 34.49 -84.13
#